data_AF-A0A6C0B4P4-F1
#
_entry.id   AF-A0A6C0B4P4-F1
#
_cell.length_a   1.000
_cell.length_b   1.000
_cell.length_c   1.000
_cell.angle_alpha   90.00
_cell.angle_beta   90.00
_cell.angle_gamma   90.00
#
_symmetry.space_group_name_H-M   'P 1'
#
loop_
_entity.id
_entity.type
_entity.pdbx_description
1 polymer ?
#
loop_
_entity_poly.entity_id
_entity_poly.type
_entity_poly.pdbx_seq_one_letter_code
_entity_poly.pdbx_strand_id
1 'polypeptide(L)'
;MKLVSFDIGIRNLAVCVLEGTSRKDMCIAHWDVIDVVGEKNGHTRTSCFKCAKPAMWSQAGTGTQACSRHRPKNLTLTKTALGKKTIAELQEMAPGYTGKPTKKDLVVHISTAMLASGWTKFKGNARAPGGGVLDLVGDIIASLGRREHWWEGADLIIFENQMDRRMFAVQAMLHMYFACRGFRTKGVSAIHKLDNIVCVADATGTYRGRKKTGITHCELLCPPANISFFRSHKKKDDLSDSFLQGLYFLEHPV
;
A
#
# COMPACT_ATOMS: atom_id res chain seq x y z
N MET A 1 5.33 21.83 18.60
CA MET A 1 4.17 20.95 18.41
C MET A 1 4.65 19.67 17.77
N LYS A 2 4.13 18.52 18.20
CA LYS A 2 4.33 17.22 17.55
C LYS A 2 3.03 16.80 16.86
N LEU A 3 3.04 16.82 15.53
CA LEU A 3 1.89 16.55 14.66
C LEU A 3 2.13 15.24 13.90
N VAL A 4 1.12 14.36 13.88
CA VAL A 4 1.17 13.12 13.10
C VAL A 4 0.17 13.23 11.96
N SER A 5 0.62 13.10 10.72
CA SER A 5 -0.23 13.25 9.53
C SER A 5 -0.32 11.95 8.74
N PHE A 6 -1.53 11.47 8.53
CA PHE A 6 -1.82 10.27 7.75
C PHE A 6 -2.47 10.58 6.40
N ASP A 7 -1.91 10.01 5.34
CA ASP A 7 -2.60 9.74 4.07
C ASP A 7 -3.09 8.28 4.07
N ILE A 8 -4.37 8.09 3.76
CA ILE A 8 -5.12 6.88 4.11
C ILE A 8 -5.46 6.08 2.85
N GLY A 9 -4.76 4.96 2.67
CA GLY A 9 -5.16 3.90 1.76
C GLY A 9 -5.76 2.69 2.49
N ILE A 10 -6.44 1.82 1.74
CA ILE A 10 -6.99 0.56 2.30
C ILE A 10 -5.88 -0.35 2.84
N ARG A 11 -4.74 -0.40 2.14
CA ARG A 11 -3.60 -1.27 2.45
C ARG A 11 -2.40 -0.51 3.01
N ASN A 12 -2.16 0.67 2.46
CA ASN A 12 -0.98 1.46 2.74
C ASN A 12 -1.42 2.70 3.51
N LEU A 13 -0.80 2.97 4.65
CA LEU A 13 -1.00 4.20 5.41
C LEU A 13 0.32 4.97 5.35
N ALA A 14 0.36 6.08 4.61
CA ALA A 14 1.53 6.94 4.66
C ALA A 14 1.43 7.82 5.90
N VAL A 15 2.52 7.94 6.64
CA VAL A 15 2.57 8.68 7.89
C VAL A 15 3.78 9.59 7.89
N CYS A 16 3.57 10.84 8.27
CA CYS A 16 4.61 11.82 8.51
C CYS A 16 4.44 12.39 9.93
N VAL A 17 5.44 12.21 10.79
CA VAL A 17 5.52 12.80 12.13
C VAL A 17 6.40 14.03 12.05
N LEU A 18 5.80 15.17 12.30
CA LEU A 18 6.41 16.49 12.21
C LEU A 18 6.57 17.06 13.61
N GLU A 19 7.74 17.61 13.89
CA GLU A 19 8.02 18.35 15.13
C GLU A 19 8.45 19.76 14.78
N GLY A 20 7.84 20.76 15.39
CA GLY A 20 8.13 22.18 15.14
C GLY A 20 6.92 23.07 15.38
N THR A 21 7.04 24.34 15.07
CA THR A 21 5.94 25.32 15.18
C THR A 21 5.65 26.04 13.88
N SER A 22 6.56 26.00 12.92
CA SER A 22 6.43 26.64 11.61
C SER A 22 7.24 25.89 10.54
N ARG A 23 7.14 26.33 9.28
CA ARG A 23 7.99 25.83 8.18
C ARG A 23 9.49 25.95 8.44
N LYS A 24 9.93 26.95 9.23
CA LYS A 24 11.36 27.27 9.42
C LYS A 24 12.07 26.35 10.41
N ASP A 25 11.36 25.89 11.44
CA ASP A 25 11.87 25.11 12.55
C ASP A 25 11.33 23.66 12.55
N MET A 26 10.45 23.33 11.60
CA MET A 26 9.91 21.98 11.46
C MET A 26 10.97 20.98 10.99
N CYS A 27 10.97 19.82 11.63
CA CYS A 27 11.70 18.64 11.21
C CYS A 27 10.75 17.44 11.09
N ILE A 28 11.21 16.44 10.33
CA ILE A 28 10.50 15.17 10.16
C ILE A 28 11.13 14.15 11.12
N ALA A 29 10.43 13.80 12.19
CA ALA A 29 10.87 12.80 13.16
C ALA A 29 10.74 11.37 12.59
N HIS A 30 9.62 11.07 11.93
CA HIS A 30 9.37 9.80 11.28
C HIS A 30 8.59 9.99 9.97
N TRP A 31 8.92 9.23 8.94
CA TRP A 31 8.22 9.30 7.66
C TRP A 31 8.33 7.99 6.90
N ASP A 32 7.20 7.31 6.67
CA ASP A 32 7.17 6.02 6.00
C ASP A 32 5.77 5.67 5.47
N VAL A 33 5.66 4.56 4.76
CA VAL A 33 4.39 3.94 4.37
C VAL A 33 4.21 2.58 5.02
N ILE A 34 3.23 2.48 5.91
CA ILE A 34 2.85 1.25 6.61
C ILE A 34 2.00 0.38 5.68
N ASP A 35 2.50 -0.80 5.33
CA ASP A 35 1.75 -1.80 4.55
C ASP A 35 1.02 -2.75 5.50
N VAL A 36 -0.15 -2.33 5.98
CA VAL A 36 -0.97 -3.05 7.00
C VAL A 36 -1.17 -4.52 6.64
N VAL A 37 -1.43 -4.80 5.36
CA VAL A 37 -1.67 -6.18 4.91
C VAL A 37 -0.37 -6.94 4.66
N GLY A 38 0.67 -6.28 4.16
CA GLY A 38 1.98 -6.90 4.01
C GLY A 38 2.52 -7.37 5.37
N GLU A 39 2.31 -6.54 6.38
CA GLU A 39 2.74 -6.75 7.75
C GLU A 39 2.05 -7.94 8.45
N LYS A 40 0.73 -8.13 8.26
CA LYS A 40 -0.03 -9.29 8.78
C LYS A 40 0.59 -10.62 8.36
N ASN A 41 1.08 -10.69 7.12
CA ASN A 41 1.57 -11.94 6.55
C ASN A 41 3.00 -12.31 7.01
N GLY A 42 3.57 -11.62 8.03
CA GLY A 42 4.94 -11.85 8.47
C GLY A 42 6.00 -11.51 7.41
N HIS A 43 5.62 -10.77 6.36
CA HIS A 43 6.53 -10.39 5.30
C HIS A 43 7.30 -9.13 5.70
N THR A 44 8.46 -9.29 6.35
CA THR A 44 9.59 -8.41 6.04
C THR A 44 9.89 -8.59 4.56
N ARG A 45 9.36 -7.72 3.68
CA ARG A 45 9.50 -7.74 2.21
C ARG A 45 10.50 -8.78 1.71
N THR A 46 10.06 -10.02 1.58
CA THR A 46 11.01 -11.08 1.29
C THR A 46 11.44 -10.93 -0.15
N SER A 47 12.76 -10.92 -0.36
CA SER A 47 13.33 -10.79 -1.68
C SER A 47 13.10 -12.07 -2.47
N CYS A 48 12.81 -11.92 -3.76
CA CYS A 48 12.85 -13.05 -4.66
C CYS A 48 14.23 -13.72 -4.58
N PHE A 49 14.25 -15.05 -4.57
CA PHE A 49 15.48 -15.86 -4.51
C PHE A 49 16.51 -15.51 -5.59
N LYS A 50 16.05 -14.90 -6.70
CA LYS A 50 16.88 -14.53 -7.85
C LYS A 50 17.06 -13.01 -8.03
N CYS A 51 16.24 -12.18 -7.38
CA CYS A 51 16.42 -10.73 -7.45
C CYS A 51 15.91 -10.06 -6.19
N ALA A 52 16.54 -8.96 -5.78
CA ALA A 52 16.12 -8.17 -4.60
C ALA A 52 14.72 -7.50 -4.74
N LYS A 53 13.93 -7.87 -5.76
CA LYS A 53 12.54 -7.43 -5.91
C LYS A 53 11.63 -8.21 -4.96
N PRO A 54 10.52 -7.61 -4.50
CA PRO A 54 9.57 -8.28 -3.62
C PRO A 54 9.04 -9.59 -4.22
N ALA A 55 9.06 -10.65 -3.43
CA ALA A 55 8.43 -11.91 -3.78
C ALA A 55 6.90 -11.77 -3.78
N MET A 56 6.26 -12.52 -4.68
CA MET A 56 4.79 -12.62 -4.82
C MET A 56 4.33 -14.09 -4.89
N TRP A 57 5.26 -15.03 -4.72
CA TRP A 57 5.04 -16.47 -4.86
C TRP A 57 5.88 -17.22 -3.83
N SER A 58 5.33 -18.29 -3.26
CA SER A 58 6.02 -19.23 -2.37
C SER A 58 5.92 -20.64 -2.92
N GLN A 59 6.98 -21.42 -2.79
CA GLN A 59 6.97 -22.85 -3.04
C GLN A 59 6.66 -23.62 -1.75
N ALA A 60 5.62 -24.44 -1.77
CA ALA A 60 5.29 -25.38 -0.72
C ALA A 60 6.44 -26.38 -0.51
N GLY A 61 6.74 -26.70 0.74
CA GLY A 61 7.84 -27.58 1.13
C GLY A 61 9.18 -26.85 1.29
N THR A 62 9.71 -26.22 0.24
CA THR A 62 11.05 -25.59 0.28
C THR A 62 11.05 -24.19 0.90
N GLY A 63 9.91 -23.51 0.97
CA GLY A 63 9.82 -22.13 1.43
C GLY A 63 10.50 -21.11 0.51
N THR A 64 10.89 -21.50 -0.71
CA THR A 64 11.54 -20.61 -1.67
C THR A 64 10.55 -19.57 -2.20
N GLN A 65 10.96 -18.31 -2.24
CA GLN A 65 10.06 -17.20 -2.59
C GLN A 65 10.51 -16.45 -3.85
N ALA A 66 9.58 -16.11 -4.74
CA ALA A 66 9.88 -15.57 -6.07
C ALA A 66 9.00 -14.37 -6.47
N CYS A 67 9.56 -13.43 -7.24
CA CYS A 67 8.78 -12.37 -7.89
C CYS A 67 8.03 -12.91 -9.11
N SER A 68 7.08 -12.14 -9.66
CA SER A 68 6.31 -12.56 -10.82
C SER A 68 7.13 -12.91 -12.07
N ARG A 69 8.37 -12.41 -12.19
CA ARG A 69 9.28 -12.72 -13.30
C ARG A 69 10.07 -14.01 -13.11
N HIS A 70 10.37 -14.38 -11.86
CA HIS A 70 11.27 -15.49 -11.52
C HIS A 70 10.55 -16.67 -10.89
N ARG A 71 9.22 -16.66 -10.88
CA ARG A 71 8.41 -17.86 -10.63
C ARG A 71 8.46 -18.81 -11.84
N PRO A 72 8.11 -20.09 -11.66
CA PRO A 72 7.96 -21.02 -12.79
C PRO A 72 6.89 -20.52 -13.79
N LYS A 73 7.23 -20.48 -15.08
CA LYS A 73 6.40 -19.87 -16.15
C LYS A 73 5.11 -20.66 -16.42
N ASN A 74 5.09 -21.94 -16.10
CA ASN A 74 3.96 -22.87 -16.15
C ASN A 74 2.85 -22.57 -15.11
N LEU A 75 2.83 -21.40 -14.46
CA LEU A 75 1.84 -20.97 -13.45
C LEU A 75 1.13 -19.64 -13.81
N THR A 76 1.30 -19.16 -15.04
CA THR A 76 0.78 -17.85 -15.48
C THR A 76 -0.64 -17.89 -16.02
N LEU A 77 -1.18 -19.05 -16.37
CA LEU A 77 -2.49 -19.12 -17.01
C LEU A 77 -3.59 -19.20 -15.96
N THR A 78 -4.41 -18.15 -15.89
CA THR A 78 -5.66 -18.19 -15.12
C THR A 78 -6.65 -19.13 -15.81
N LYS A 79 -7.64 -19.66 -15.06
CA LYS A 79 -8.75 -20.42 -15.67
C LYS A 79 -9.41 -19.64 -16.81
N THR A 80 -9.51 -18.31 -16.68
CA THR A 80 -10.00 -17.41 -17.73
C THR A 80 -9.08 -17.35 -18.96
N ALA A 81 -7.76 -17.31 -18.78
CA ALA A 81 -6.81 -17.33 -19.89
C ALA A 81 -6.79 -18.71 -20.59
N LEU A 82 -6.89 -19.81 -19.83
CA LEU A 82 -7.06 -21.16 -20.38
C LEU A 82 -8.38 -21.28 -21.15
N GLY A 83 -9.46 -20.70 -20.63
CA GLY A 83 -10.77 -20.67 -21.30
C GLY A 83 -10.78 -19.92 -22.64
N LYS A 84 -9.77 -19.08 -22.92
CA LYS A 84 -9.62 -18.38 -24.22
C LYS A 84 -8.87 -19.21 -25.27
N LYS A 85 -8.14 -20.25 -24.88
CA LYS A 85 -7.42 -21.14 -25.81
C LYS A 85 -8.39 -22.07 -26.54
N THR A 86 -7.98 -22.61 -27.67
CA THR A 86 -8.71 -23.64 -28.41
C THR A 86 -8.62 -25.00 -27.71
N ILE A 87 -9.50 -25.94 -28.06
CA ILE A 87 -9.46 -27.29 -27.47
C ILE A 87 -8.16 -28.01 -27.84
N ALA A 88 -7.68 -27.86 -29.08
CA ALA A 88 -6.41 -28.43 -29.54
C ALA A 88 -5.21 -27.93 -28.70
N GLU A 89 -5.10 -26.61 -28.50
CA GLU A 89 -4.05 -26.03 -27.63
C GLU A 89 -4.15 -26.55 -26.19
N LEU A 90 -5.36 -26.75 -25.66
CA LEU A 90 -5.56 -27.26 -24.31
C LEU A 90 -5.21 -28.75 -24.20
N GLN A 91 -5.43 -29.55 -25.24
CA GLN A 91 -5.04 -30.96 -25.28
C GLN A 91 -3.52 -31.13 -25.30
N GLU A 92 -2.81 -30.31 -26.09
CA GLU A 92 -1.32 -30.27 -26.09
C GLU A 92 -0.76 -29.93 -24.70
N MET A 93 -1.50 -29.11 -23.95
CA MET A 93 -1.13 -28.66 -22.60
C MET A 93 -1.53 -29.62 -21.47
N ALA A 94 -2.25 -30.71 -21.76
CA ALA A 94 -2.77 -31.67 -20.78
C ALA A 94 -2.21 -33.09 -21.00
N PRO A 95 -0.87 -33.29 -20.89
CA PRO A 95 -0.27 -34.61 -21.08
C PRO A 95 -0.82 -35.59 -20.04
N GLY A 96 -1.27 -36.76 -20.50
CA GLY A 96 -1.85 -37.79 -19.64
C GLY A 96 -3.38 -37.71 -19.42
N TYR A 97 -4.08 -36.75 -20.04
CA TYR A 97 -5.54 -36.76 -20.04
C TYR A 97 -6.09 -37.88 -20.94
N THR A 98 -6.92 -38.76 -20.39
CA THR A 98 -7.55 -39.87 -21.13
C THR A 98 -9.04 -39.61 -21.36
N GLY A 99 -9.49 -39.61 -22.63
CA GLY A 99 -10.89 -39.48 -23.05
C GLY A 99 -11.15 -38.35 -24.05
N LYS A 100 -12.38 -38.23 -24.59
CA LYS A 100 -12.82 -37.06 -25.38
C LYS A 100 -13.11 -35.89 -24.43
N PRO A 101 -12.23 -34.88 -24.31
CA PRO A 101 -12.39 -33.85 -23.30
C PRO A 101 -13.37 -32.77 -23.74
N THR A 102 -14.15 -32.21 -22.81
CA THR A 102 -14.71 -30.88 -23.02
C THR A 102 -13.65 -29.82 -22.71
N LYS A 103 -13.84 -28.61 -23.25
CA LYS A 103 -12.98 -27.45 -22.94
C LYS A 103 -12.88 -27.20 -21.43
N LYS A 104 -13.97 -27.42 -20.70
CA LYS A 104 -14.04 -27.23 -19.24
C LYS A 104 -13.16 -28.24 -18.50
N ASP A 105 -13.17 -29.50 -18.94
CA ASP A 105 -12.40 -30.58 -18.30
C ASP A 105 -10.89 -30.36 -18.45
N LEU A 106 -10.44 -29.95 -19.63
CA LEU A 106 -9.04 -29.61 -19.88
C LEU A 106 -8.57 -28.42 -19.03
N VAL A 107 -9.39 -27.36 -18.94
CA VAL A 107 -9.08 -26.20 -18.10
C VAL A 107 -8.95 -26.61 -16.63
N VAL A 108 -9.83 -27.49 -16.14
CA VAL A 108 -9.79 -27.99 -14.76
C VAL A 108 -8.55 -28.84 -14.54
N HIS A 109 -8.28 -29.80 -15.42
CA HIS A 109 -7.12 -30.71 -15.33
C HIS A 109 -5.80 -29.94 -15.31
N ILE A 110 -5.58 -29.04 -16.28
CA ILE A 110 -4.39 -28.19 -16.35
C ILE A 110 -4.27 -27.32 -15.09
N SER A 111 -5.37 -26.71 -14.64
CA SER A 111 -5.35 -25.87 -13.43
C SER A 111 -5.02 -26.67 -12.16
N THR A 112 -5.39 -27.95 -12.11
CA THR A 112 -5.13 -28.85 -10.97
C THR A 112 -3.67 -29.31 -10.96
N ALA A 113 -3.14 -29.70 -12.12
CA ALA A 113 -1.71 -30.01 -12.28
C ALA A 113 -0.82 -28.79 -11.98
N MET A 114 -1.26 -27.58 -12.35
CA MET A 114 -0.58 -26.34 -11.99
C MET A 114 -0.52 -26.13 -10.47
N LEU A 115 -1.59 -26.44 -9.73
CA LEU A 115 -1.60 -26.39 -8.26
C LEU A 115 -0.68 -27.43 -7.63
N ALA A 116 -0.52 -28.59 -8.26
CA ALA A 116 0.39 -29.65 -7.81
C ALA A 116 1.88 -29.26 -7.91
N SER A 117 2.25 -28.21 -8.67
CA SER A 117 3.64 -27.71 -8.74
C SER A 117 4.15 -27.09 -7.43
N GLY A 118 3.29 -26.95 -6.41
CA GLY A 118 3.64 -26.48 -5.07
C GLY A 118 3.78 -24.96 -4.97
N TRP A 119 3.79 -24.21 -6.08
CA TRP A 119 3.93 -22.76 -6.05
C TRP A 119 2.59 -22.05 -5.90
N THR A 120 2.42 -21.33 -4.80
CA THR A 120 1.23 -20.52 -4.54
C THR A 120 1.57 -19.04 -4.66
N LYS A 121 0.68 -18.28 -5.29
CA LYS A 121 0.79 -16.83 -5.34
C LYS A 121 0.45 -16.29 -3.95
N PHE A 122 1.35 -15.51 -3.35
CA PHE A 122 0.95 -14.63 -2.27
C PHE A 122 -0.15 -13.73 -2.83
N LYS A 123 -1.35 -13.77 -2.24
CA LYS A 123 -2.34 -12.74 -2.50
C LYS A 123 -1.79 -11.44 -1.90
N GLY A 124 -0.89 -10.78 -2.64
CA GLY A 124 -0.46 -9.40 -2.39
C GLY A 124 -1.62 -8.41 -2.55
N ASN A 125 -2.82 -8.88 -2.85
CA ASN A 125 -4.04 -8.12 -2.68
C ASN A 125 -4.60 -8.49 -1.31
N ALA A 126 -4.62 -7.48 -0.45
CA ALA A 126 -5.49 -7.27 0.71
C ALA A 126 -6.98 -7.50 0.41
N ARG A 127 -7.33 -8.67 -0.09
CA ARG A 127 -8.64 -9.25 0.04
C ARG A 127 -8.36 -10.62 0.58
N ALA A 128 -8.37 -10.72 1.91
CA ALA A 128 -8.79 -11.97 2.53
C ALA A 128 -10.02 -12.44 1.72
N PRO A 129 -9.97 -13.61 1.09
CA PRO A 129 -11.11 -14.06 0.28
C PRO A 129 -12.33 -14.13 1.21
N GLY A 130 -13.27 -13.19 1.04
CA GLY A 130 -14.51 -13.13 1.81
C GLY A 130 -14.59 -12.05 2.91
N GLY A 131 -13.50 -11.32 3.22
CA GLY A 131 -13.51 -10.36 4.33
C GLY A 131 -13.91 -8.92 3.97
N GLY A 132 -14.66 -8.26 4.85
CA GLY A 132 -15.01 -6.83 4.76
C GLY A 132 -13.84 -5.93 5.13
N VAL A 133 -13.93 -4.62 4.85
CA VAL A 133 -12.89 -3.65 5.22
C VAL A 133 -12.66 -3.58 6.75
N LEU A 134 -13.70 -3.85 7.53
CA LEU A 134 -13.64 -3.86 8.99
C LEU A 134 -12.82 -5.03 9.54
N ASP A 135 -12.58 -6.08 8.76
CA ASP A 135 -11.72 -7.20 9.16
C ASP A 135 -10.25 -6.78 9.26
N LEU A 136 -9.90 -5.58 8.77
CA LEU A 136 -8.58 -4.99 8.94
C LEU A 136 -8.34 -4.42 10.34
N VAL A 137 -9.34 -4.34 11.24
CA VAL A 137 -9.19 -3.78 12.60
C VAL A 137 -7.98 -4.36 13.32
N GLY A 138 -7.85 -5.68 13.39
CA GLY A 138 -6.75 -6.33 14.11
C GLY A 138 -5.39 -6.05 13.47
N ASP A 139 -5.35 -6.01 12.13
CA ASP A 139 -4.14 -5.75 11.36
C ASP A 139 -3.68 -4.29 11.53
N ILE A 140 -4.62 -3.34 11.56
CA ILE A 140 -4.35 -1.92 11.82
C ILE A 140 -3.82 -1.76 13.24
N ILE A 141 -4.49 -2.34 14.24
CA ILE A 141 -4.05 -2.26 15.65
C ILE A 141 -2.62 -2.80 15.79
N ALA A 142 -2.32 -3.97 15.21
CA ALA A 142 -0.99 -4.56 15.28
C ALA A 142 0.08 -3.73 14.54
N SER A 143 -0.27 -3.17 13.38
CA SER A 143 0.64 -2.33 12.59
C SER A 143 0.95 -1.02 13.30
N LEU A 144 -0.07 -0.39 13.91
CA LEU A 144 0.13 0.82 14.69
C LEU A 144 0.86 0.55 16.01
N GLY A 145 0.48 -0.51 16.75
CA GLY A 145 1.09 -0.89 18.02
C GLY A 145 2.62 -1.01 17.96
N ARG A 146 3.17 -1.55 16.86
CA ARG A 146 4.63 -1.64 16.64
C ARG A 146 5.36 -0.29 16.56
N ARG A 147 4.61 0.80 16.43
CA ARG A 147 5.11 2.16 16.20
C ARG A 147 4.57 3.14 17.23
N GLU A 148 4.10 2.67 18.39
CA GLU A 148 3.57 3.56 19.43
C GLU A 148 4.55 4.68 19.80
N HIS A 149 5.85 4.38 19.84
CA HIS A 149 6.92 5.36 20.07
C HIS A 149 6.98 6.51 19.03
N TRP A 150 6.43 6.35 17.82
CA TRP A 150 6.46 7.40 16.78
C TRP A 150 5.59 8.60 17.15
N TRP A 151 4.47 8.34 17.80
CA TRP A 151 3.48 9.37 18.17
C TRP A 151 3.37 9.56 19.68
N GLU A 152 4.32 9.04 20.45
CA GLU A 152 4.46 9.37 21.86
C GLU A 152 4.63 10.90 22.02
N GLY A 153 3.81 11.48 22.89
CA GLY A 153 3.77 12.93 23.11
C GLY A 153 3.19 13.75 21.93
N ALA A 154 2.51 13.12 20.97
CA ALA A 154 1.85 13.86 19.89
C ALA A 154 0.73 14.76 20.42
N ASP A 155 0.77 16.04 20.05
CA ASP A 155 -0.26 17.03 20.39
C ASP A 155 -1.55 16.81 19.57
N LEU A 156 -1.38 16.34 18.34
CA LEU A 156 -2.47 16.16 17.38
C LEU A 156 -2.14 15.09 16.34
N ILE A 157 -3.16 14.32 15.97
CA ILE A 157 -3.10 13.34 14.88
C ILE A 157 -4.15 13.69 13.84
N ILE A 158 -3.71 13.89 12.60
CA ILE A 158 -4.56 14.29 11.48
C ILE A 158 -4.64 13.20 10.42
N PHE A 159 -5.80 13.16 9.77
CA PHE A 159 -6.16 12.14 8.79
C PHE A 159 -6.74 12.79 7.53
N GLU A 160 -6.27 12.40 6.34
CA GLU A 160 -6.92 12.84 5.09
C GLU A 160 -8.36 12.34 5.05
N ASN A 161 -9.32 13.25 4.78
CA ASN A 161 -10.72 12.92 4.61
C ASN A 161 -10.95 12.10 3.34
N GLN A 162 -11.51 10.89 3.49
CA GLN A 162 -11.72 9.94 2.41
C GLN A 162 -13.17 9.92 1.93
N MET A 163 -13.37 10.03 0.61
CA MET A 163 -14.69 9.94 -0.02
C MET A 163 -15.10 8.49 -0.37
N ASP A 164 -14.15 7.60 -0.63
CA ASP A 164 -14.45 6.18 -0.88
C ASP A 164 -14.92 5.51 0.41
N ARG A 165 -16.07 4.84 0.39
CA ARG A 165 -16.68 4.23 1.58
C ARG A 165 -15.75 3.27 2.33
N ARG A 166 -14.88 2.54 1.63
CA ARG A 166 -13.96 1.59 2.27
C ARG A 166 -12.78 2.33 2.88
N MET A 167 -12.22 3.33 2.18
CA MET A 167 -11.17 4.17 2.74
C MET A 167 -11.67 5.01 3.93
N PHE A 168 -12.91 5.49 3.89
CA PHE A 168 -13.57 6.14 5.02
C PHE A 168 -13.71 5.21 6.23
N ALA A 169 -14.02 3.93 6.02
CA ALA A 169 -14.03 2.98 7.12
C ALA A 169 -12.63 2.84 7.75
N VAL A 170 -11.56 2.84 6.95
CA VAL A 170 -10.18 2.86 7.47
C VAL A 170 -9.88 4.15 8.22
N GLN A 171 -10.25 5.30 7.67
CA GLN A 171 -10.15 6.59 8.36
C GLN A 171 -10.83 6.54 9.74
N ALA A 172 -12.08 6.07 9.80
CA ALA A 172 -12.83 5.96 11.05
C ALA A 172 -12.15 5.02 12.07
N MET A 173 -11.63 3.88 11.61
CA MET A 173 -10.87 2.96 12.47
C MET A 173 -9.61 3.62 13.04
N LEU A 174 -8.89 4.43 12.24
CA LEU A 174 -7.71 5.16 12.70
C LEU A 174 -8.08 6.25 13.72
N HIS A 175 -9.10 7.06 13.42
CA HIS A 175 -9.60 8.07 14.37
C HIS A 175 -9.94 7.43 15.71
N MET A 176 -10.72 6.34 15.71
CA MET A 176 -11.11 5.64 16.93
C MET A 176 -9.91 5.03 17.66
N TYR A 177 -8.95 4.44 16.95
CA TYR A 177 -7.74 3.87 17.56
C TYR A 177 -6.98 4.90 18.40
N PHE A 178 -6.78 6.11 17.86
CA PHE A 178 -6.04 7.17 18.52
C PHE A 178 -6.88 7.92 19.56
N ALA A 179 -8.15 8.23 19.27
CA ALA A 179 -9.04 8.90 20.20
C ALA A 179 -9.25 8.09 21.49
N CYS A 180 -9.45 6.78 21.39
CA CYS A 180 -9.57 5.90 22.56
C CYS A 180 -8.27 5.80 23.40
N ARG A 181 -7.13 6.23 22.86
CA ARG A 181 -5.84 6.30 23.56
C ARG A 181 -5.53 7.71 24.08
N GLY A 182 -6.51 8.61 24.05
CA GLY A 182 -6.37 9.97 24.59
C GLY A 182 -5.75 10.99 23.64
N PHE A 183 -5.44 10.61 22.39
CA PHE A 183 -4.91 11.56 21.41
C PHE A 183 -6.02 12.46 20.88
N ARG A 184 -5.69 13.73 20.68
CA ARG A 184 -6.53 14.64 19.88
C ARG A 184 -6.44 14.20 18.42
N THR A 185 -7.59 14.10 17.75
CA THR A 185 -7.65 13.70 16.34
C THR A 185 -8.46 14.69 15.50
N LYS A 186 -8.10 14.85 14.22
CA LYS A 186 -8.84 15.71 13.29
C LYS A 186 -8.77 15.23 11.84
N GLY A 187 -9.86 15.39 11.09
CA GLY A 187 -9.88 15.17 9.65
C GLY A 187 -9.41 16.40 8.88
N VAL A 188 -8.66 16.23 7.80
CA VAL A 188 -8.18 17.31 6.94
C VAL A 188 -8.66 17.09 5.51
N SER A 189 -9.15 18.16 4.88
CA SER A 189 -9.60 18.09 3.49
C SER A 189 -8.41 17.87 2.55
N ALA A 190 -8.55 16.92 1.63
CA ALA A 190 -7.54 16.60 0.63
C ALA A 190 -7.22 17.78 -0.32
N ILE A 191 -8.02 18.86 -0.30
CA ILE A 191 -7.76 20.06 -1.10
C ILE A 191 -6.53 20.83 -0.60
N HIS A 192 -6.25 20.78 0.71
CA HIS A 192 -5.26 21.66 1.34
C HIS A 192 -3.81 21.23 1.13
N LYS A 193 -3.58 19.99 0.70
CA LYS A 193 -2.23 19.43 0.54
C LYS A 193 -1.41 20.05 -0.59
N LEU A 194 -1.97 20.96 -1.39
CA LEU A 194 -1.23 21.71 -2.42
C LEU A 194 -1.24 23.23 -2.16
N ASP A 195 -1.74 23.67 -1.01
CA ASP A 195 -1.90 25.09 -0.70
C ASP A 195 -0.62 25.71 -0.10
N ASN A 196 0.39 24.90 0.23
CA ASN A 196 1.63 25.39 0.87
C ASN A 196 2.46 26.31 -0.03
N ILE A 197 2.43 26.09 -1.35
CA ILE A 197 3.13 26.89 -2.36
C ILE A 197 2.34 26.89 -3.67
N VAL A 198 2.67 27.85 -4.54
CA VAL A 198 2.16 27.90 -5.91
C VAL A 198 3.34 27.92 -6.87
N CYS A 199 3.33 27.03 -7.86
CA CYS A 199 4.33 26.98 -8.92
C CYS A 199 3.69 27.19 -10.29
N VAL A 200 4.42 27.83 -11.22
CA VAL A 200 3.95 28.06 -12.59
C VAL A 200 3.61 26.74 -13.32
N ALA A 201 4.27 25.65 -12.95
CA ALA A 201 4.09 24.33 -13.54
C ALA A 201 2.97 23.48 -12.90
N ASP A 202 2.18 24.04 -12.00
CA ASP A 202 1.15 23.30 -11.28
C ASP A 202 0.04 22.82 -12.22
N ALA A 203 -0.27 21.53 -12.16
CA ALA A 203 -1.31 20.89 -12.96
C ALA A 203 -2.37 20.22 -12.07
N THR A 204 -3.30 20.99 -11.51
CA THR A 204 -4.27 20.48 -10.50
C THR A 204 -5.62 20.02 -11.07
N GLY A 205 -5.88 20.27 -12.36
CA GLY A 205 -7.15 19.95 -13.02
C GLY A 205 -7.44 18.46 -13.21
N THR A 206 -6.41 17.60 -13.12
CA THR A 206 -6.58 16.14 -13.21
C THR A 206 -6.00 15.43 -12.00
N TYR A 207 -6.52 14.24 -11.67
CA TYR A 207 -5.99 13.43 -10.57
C TYR A 207 -4.50 13.10 -10.75
N ARG A 208 -4.10 12.71 -11.97
CA ARG A 208 -2.69 12.43 -12.29
C ARG A 208 -1.82 13.67 -12.18
N GLY A 209 -2.35 14.82 -12.61
CA GLY A 209 -1.69 16.11 -12.47
C GLY A 209 -1.45 16.46 -11.01
N ARG A 210 -2.49 16.40 -10.16
CA ARG A 210 -2.39 16.65 -8.71
C ARG A 210 -1.32 15.80 -8.04
N LYS A 211 -1.25 14.51 -8.37
CA LYS A 211 -0.19 13.63 -7.85
C LYS A 211 1.21 14.09 -8.23
N LYS A 212 1.40 14.50 -9.48
CA LYS A 212 2.70 15.00 -9.94
C LYS A 212 3.05 16.32 -9.27
N THR A 213 2.07 17.23 -9.15
CA THR A 213 2.22 18.50 -8.45
C THR A 213 2.62 18.28 -6.98
N GLY A 214 1.93 17.39 -6.26
CA GLY A 214 2.27 17.07 -4.87
C GLY A 214 3.69 16.55 -4.71
N ILE A 215 4.15 15.67 -5.60
CA ILE A 215 5.56 15.21 -5.59
C ILE A 215 6.52 16.40 -5.77
N THR A 216 6.25 17.27 -6.74
CA THR A 216 7.08 18.47 -6.97
C THR A 216 7.09 19.39 -5.75
N HIS A 217 5.92 19.69 -5.16
CA HIS A 217 5.80 20.53 -3.99
C HIS A 217 6.55 19.93 -2.80
N CYS A 218 6.42 18.61 -2.60
CA CYS A 218 7.17 17.90 -1.58
C CYS A 218 8.68 18.00 -1.81
N GLU A 219 9.19 17.84 -3.04
CA GLU A 219 10.63 18.02 -3.31
C GLU A 219 11.15 19.42 -2.98
N LEU A 220 10.32 20.45 -3.17
CA LEU A 220 10.69 21.85 -2.91
C LEU A 220 10.63 22.22 -1.41
N LEU A 221 9.71 21.60 -0.67
CA LEU A 221 9.43 21.94 0.73
C LEU A 221 10.05 20.97 1.74
N CYS A 222 10.44 19.78 1.31
CA CYS A 222 11.03 18.76 2.18
C CYS A 222 12.35 19.27 2.77
N PRO A 223 12.58 19.07 4.09
CA PRO A 223 13.87 19.40 4.71
C PRO A 223 15.04 18.73 3.98
N PRO A 224 16.20 19.41 3.84
CA PRO A 224 17.36 18.87 3.13
C PRO A 224 17.82 17.49 3.64
N ALA A 225 17.66 17.21 4.93
CA ALA A 225 18.01 15.93 5.54
C ALA A 225 17.17 14.75 5.01
N ASN A 226 15.95 15.00 4.53
CA ASN A 226 14.98 13.97 4.16
C ASN A 226 14.83 13.80 2.63
N ILE A 227 15.42 14.71 1.83
CA ILE A 227 15.24 14.70 0.36
C ILE A 227 15.78 13.42 -0.30
N SER A 228 16.90 12.90 0.20
CA SER A 228 17.52 11.66 -0.32
C SER A 228 16.60 10.46 -0.09
N PHE A 229 16.04 10.36 1.12
CA PHE A 229 15.03 9.35 1.46
C PHE A 229 13.82 9.45 0.52
N PHE A 230 13.23 10.65 0.40
CA PHE A 230 12.05 10.88 -0.43
C PHE A 230 12.29 10.48 -1.90
N ARG A 231 13.40 10.93 -2.49
CA ARG A 231 13.76 10.63 -3.90
C ARG A 231 13.97 9.14 -4.14
N SER A 232 14.49 8.40 -3.16
CA SER A 232 14.68 6.95 -3.26
C SER A 232 13.38 6.15 -3.10
N HIS A 233 12.34 6.73 -2.48
CA HIS A 233 11.13 6.01 -2.13
C HIS A 233 10.26 5.67 -3.35
N LYS A 234 9.57 4.53 -3.30
CA LYS A 234 8.71 4.03 -4.41
C LYS A 234 7.32 4.66 -4.42
N LYS A 235 6.86 5.10 -3.25
CA LYS A 235 5.52 5.66 -3.02
C LYS A 235 5.64 7.13 -2.72
N LYS A 236 6.13 7.90 -3.69
CA LYS A 236 6.39 9.33 -3.50
C LYS A 236 5.08 10.11 -3.38
N ASP A 237 4.05 9.71 -4.12
CA ASP A 237 2.73 10.32 -4.04
C ASP A 237 2.14 10.18 -2.63
N ASP A 238 2.10 8.96 -2.07
CA ASP A 238 1.57 8.74 -0.72
C ASP A 238 2.40 9.51 0.35
N LEU A 239 3.74 9.50 0.24
CA LEU A 239 4.62 10.26 1.14
C LEU A 239 4.39 11.78 1.04
N SER A 240 4.21 12.30 -0.18
CA SER A 240 3.96 13.73 -0.41
C SER A 240 2.67 14.16 0.25
N ASP A 241 1.60 13.38 0.10
CA ASP A 241 0.29 13.72 0.64
C ASP A 241 0.32 13.76 2.17
N SER A 242 0.96 12.79 2.83
CA SER A 242 1.12 12.80 4.30
C SER A 242 1.97 13.98 4.81
N PHE A 243 3.05 14.34 4.11
CA PHE A 243 3.91 15.47 4.49
C PHE A 243 3.22 16.83 4.27
N LEU A 244 2.72 17.10 3.06
CA LEU A 244 2.17 18.41 2.70
C LEU A 244 0.90 18.73 3.49
N GLN A 245 0.05 17.73 3.74
CA GLN A 245 -1.09 17.89 4.65
C GLN A 245 -0.65 18.33 6.06
N GLY A 246 0.41 17.71 6.59
CA GLY A 246 0.95 18.05 7.90
C GLY A 246 1.53 19.45 7.92
N LEU A 247 2.29 19.80 6.88
CA LEU A 247 2.87 21.14 6.73
C LEU A 247 1.78 22.22 6.64
N TYR A 248 0.71 21.98 5.88
CA TYR A 248 -0.44 22.89 5.81
C TYR A 248 -1.05 23.15 7.19
N PHE A 249 -1.21 22.09 7.99
CA PHE A 249 -1.78 22.22 9.33
C PHE A 249 -0.87 22.98 10.30
N LEU A 250 0.46 22.81 10.19
CA LEU A 250 1.41 23.62 10.96
C LEU A 250 1.36 25.10 10.60
N GLU A 251 1.09 25.42 9.33
CA GLU A 251 0.97 26.80 8.84
C GLU A 251 -0.38 27.44 9.15
N HIS A 252 -1.41 26.62 9.39
CA HIS A 252 -2.77 27.04 9.71
C HIS A 252 -3.28 26.30 10.95
N PRO A 253 -2.70 26.55 12.14
CA PRO A 253 -3.16 25.94 13.37
C PRO A 253 -4.63 26.29 13.60
N VAL A 254 -5.46 25.30 13.88
CA VAL A 254 -6.91 25.46 14.13
C VAL A 254 -7.24 25.24 15.59
#